data_AF-B9WGM7-F1
#
_entry.id   AF-B9WGM7-F1
#
_cell.length_a   1.000
_cell.length_b   1.000
_cell.length_c   1.000
_cell.angle_alpha   90.00
_cell.angle_beta   90.00
_cell.angle_gamma   90.00
#
_symmetry.space_group_name_H-M   'P 1'
#
loop_
_entity.id
_entity.type
_entity.pdbx_description
1 polymer ?
#
loop_
_entity_poly.entity_id
_entity_poly.type
_entity_poly.pdbx_seq_one_letter_code
_entity_poly.pdbx_strand_id
1 'polypeptide(L)'
;MVNSKQILQLYKQLLEKAYKFDNYNFREYSKRKIVETFKANKSLTNENEINQFYNEGINQLALLHRQTTISQLYTFDKLVVEPLKRHQ
;
A
#
# COMPACT_ATOMS: atom_id res chain seq x y z
N MET A 1 6.85 -16.68 -15.43
CA MET A 1 5.55 -16.70 -14.74
C MET A 1 5.74 -16.14 -13.35
N VAL A 2 4.84 -15.25 -12.92
CA VAL A 2 4.88 -14.69 -11.57
C VAL A 2 4.63 -15.79 -10.54
N ASN A 3 5.50 -15.90 -9.54
CA ASN A 3 5.36 -16.91 -8.49
C ASN A 3 4.74 -16.33 -7.20
N SER A 4 4.23 -17.22 -6.34
CA SER A 4 3.60 -16.82 -5.06
C SER A 4 4.52 -16.00 -4.15
N LYS A 5 5.83 -16.29 -4.14
CA LYS A 5 6.82 -15.54 -3.34
C LYS A 5 6.95 -14.09 -3.82
N GLN A 6 6.95 -13.85 -5.13
CA GLN A 6 6.98 -12.51 -5.72
C GLN A 6 5.71 -11.73 -5.40
N ILE A 7 4.54 -12.38 -5.44
CA ILE A 7 3.26 -11.77 -5.08
C ILE A 7 3.26 -11.34 -3.61
N LEU A 8 3.70 -12.22 -2.70
CA LEU A 8 3.81 -11.91 -1.27
C LEU A 8 4.83 -10.80 -0.99
N GLN A 9 5.95 -10.79 -1.72
CA GLN A 9 6.94 -9.74 -1.62
C GLN A 9 6.37 -8.39 -2.07
N LEU A 10 5.65 -8.35 -3.19
CA LEU A 10 4.99 -7.14 -3.68
C LEU A 10 3.93 -6.63 -2.68
N TYR A 11 3.11 -7.53 -2.13
CA TYR A 11 2.15 -7.21 -1.07
C TYR A 11 2.82 -6.53 0.12
N LYS A 12 3.93 -7.11 0.62
CA LYS A 12 4.70 -6.55 1.73
C LYS A 12 5.26 -5.17 1.38
N GLN A 13 5.86 -5.01 0.21
CA GLN A 13 6.43 -3.73 -0.24
C GLN A 13 5.37 -2.63 -0.35
N LEU A 14 4.19 -2.96 -0.90
CA LEU A 14 3.06 -2.02 -0.99
C LEU A 14 2.61 -1.56 0.40
N LEU A 15 2.44 -2.51 1.34
CA LEU A 15 2.07 -2.17 2.71
C LEU A 15 3.14 -1.32 3.39
N GLU A 16 4.42 -1.68 3.27
CA GLU A 16 5.53 -0.91 3.83
C GLU A 16 5.56 0.55 3.35
N LYS A 17 5.23 0.79 2.07
CA LYS A 17 5.09 2.16 1.55
C LYS A 17 3.84 2.84 2.09
N ALA A 18 2.69 2.15 2.15
CA ALA A 18 1.46 2.70 2.70
C ALA A 18 1.63 3.15 4.18
N TYR A 19 2.38 2.41 5.00
CA TYR A 19 2.66 2.80 6.39
C TYR A 19 3.46 4.09 6.53
N LYS A 20 4.19 4.50 5.49
CA LYS A 20 5.08 5.67 5.52
C LYS A 20 4.39 6.98 5.16
N PHE A 21 3.10 6.96 4.79
CA PHE A 21 2.32 8.18 4.66
C PHE A 21 2.18 8.87 6.01
N ASP A 22 2.46 10.18 6.04
CA ASP A 22 2.29 10.98 7.25
C ASP A 22 0.81 11.28 7.51
N ASN A 23 0.06 11.62 6.45
CA ASN A 23 -1.37 11.86 6.54
C ASN A 23 -2.13 10.57 6.92
N TYR A 24 -2.91 10.65 8.01
CA TYR A 24 -3.68 9.53 8.54
C TYR A 24 -4.63 8.89 7.52
N ASN A 25 -5.40 9.71 6.79
CA ASN A 25 -6.40 9.21 5.85
C ASN A 25 -5.75 8.44 4.70
N PHE A 26 -4.66 8.97 4.13
CA PHE A 26 -3.95 8.30 3.04
C PHE A 26 -3.27 7.01 3.50
N ARG A 27 -2.68 7.00 4.71
CA ARG A 27 -2.11 5.80 5.31
C ARG A 27 -3.15 4.70 5.48
N GLU A 28 -4.26 4.99 6.14
CA GLU A 28 -5.28 4.00 6.45
C GLU A 28 -6.06 3.54 5.21
N TYR A 29 -6.39 4.46 4.29
CA TYR A 29 -7.00 4.12 3.01
C TYR A 29 -6.11 3.18 2.20
N SER A 30 -4.83 3.53 2.02
CA SER A 30 -3.89 2.74 1.22
C SER A 30 -3.72 1.34 1.80
N LYS A 31 -3.52 1.23 3.13
CA LYS A 31 -3.45 -0.07 3.83
C LYS A 31 -4.69 -0.92 3.57
N ARG A 32 -5.89 -0.36 3.77
CA ARG A 32 -7.15 -1.07 3.56
C ARG A 32 -7.29 -1.53 2.11
N LYS A 33 -7.07 -0.62 1.15
CA LYS A 33 -7.20 -0.91 -0.28
C LYS A 33 -6.26 -2.02 -0.74
N ILE A 34 -5.01 -2.03 -0.26
CA ILE A 34 -4.04 -3.08 -0.57
C ILE A 34 -4.55 -4.42 -0.02
N VAL A 35 -4.93 -4.49 1.25
CA VAL A 35 -5.44 -5.72 1.87
C VAL A 35 -6.68 -6.25 1.15
N GLU A 36 -7.66 -5.39 0.89
CA GLU A 36 -8.91 -5.76 0.20
C GLU A 36 -8.64 -6.28 -1.21
N THR A 37 -7.79 -5.60 -1.98
CA THR A 37 -7.46 -6.00 -3.36
C THR A 37 -6.79 -7.37 -3.39
N PHE A 38 -5.82 -7.63 -2.51
CA PHE A 38 -5.15 -8.93 -2.48
C PHE A 38 -6.07 -10.06 -1.97
N LYS A 39 -6.96 -9.76 -1.01
CA LYS A 39 -7.96 -10.73 -0.54
C LYS A 39 -8.97 -11.09 -1.64
N ALA A 40 -9.48 -10.09 -2.36
CA ALA A 40 -10.45 -10.28 -3.44
C ALA A 40 -9.89 -11.15 -4.58
N ASN A 41 -8.59 -11.03 -4.86
CA ASN A 41 -7.92 -11.73 -5.96
C ASN A 41 -7.15 -12.99 -5.52
N LYS A 42 -7.31 -13.46 -4.28
CA LYS A 42 -6.55 -14.59 -3.72
C LYS A 42 -6.80 -15.91 -4.48
N SER A 43 -8.00 -16.11 -5.00
CA SER A 43 -8.42 -17.35 -5.65
C SER A 43 -8.25 -17.34 -7.17
N LEU A 44 -7.58 -16.32 -7.73
CA LEU A 44 -7.29 -16.29 -9.17
C LEU A 44 -6.39 -17.46 -9.57
N THR A 45 -6.78 -18.13 -10.65
CA THR A 45 -6.05 -19.27 -11.23
C THR A 45 -5.55 -18.99 -12.64
N ASN A 46 -6.13 -18.00 -13.33
CA ASN A 46 -5.73 -17.61 -14.67
C ASN A 46 -4.37 -16.88 -14.64
N GLU A 47 -3.35 -17.50 -15.23
CA GLU A 47 -1.98 -16.97 -15.22
C GLU A 47 -1.87 -15.60 -15.90
N ASN A 48 -2.63 -15.34 -16.97
CA ASN A 48 -2.59 -14.06 -17.67
C ASN A 48 -3.11 -12.92 -16.78
N GLU A 49 -4.22 -13.17 -16.06
CA GLU A 49 -4.78 -12.21 -15.11
C GLU A 49 -3.82 -11.99 -13.93
N ILE A 50 -3.21 -13.05 -13.39
CA ILE A 50 -2.21 -12.93 -12.32
C ILE A 50 -1.04 -12.06 -12.76
N ASN A 51 -0.51 -12.27 -13.97
CA ASN A 51 0.59 -11.47 -14.50
C ASN A 51 0.15 -10.00 -14.71
N GLN A 52 -1.07 -9.77 -15.19
CA GLN A 52 -1.62 -8.42 -15.35
C GLN A 52 -1.73 -7.68 -14.02
N PHE A 53 -2.38 -8.28 -13.02
CA PHE A 53 -2.52 -7.68 -11.69
C PHE A 53 -1.17 -7.48 -10.98
N TYR A 54 -0.23 -8.39 -11.19
CA TYR A 54 1.12 -8.24 -10.66
C TYR A 54 1.83 -7.01 -11.25
N ASN A 55 1.76 -6.83 -12.58
CA ASN A 55 2.33 -5.66 -13.25
C ASN A 55 1.63 -4.36 -12.83
N GLU A 56 0.30 -4.39 -12.67
CA GLU A 56 -0.43 -3.26 -12.10
C GLU A 56 0.07 -2.94 -10.69
N GLY A 57 0.25 -3.94 -9.83
CA GLY A 57 0.78 -3.76 -8.48
C GLY A 57 2.20 -3.16 -8.46
N ILE A 58 3.07 -3.50 -9.42
CA ILE A 58 4.38 -2.86 -9.58
C ILE A 58 4.21 -1.37 -9.91
N ASN A 59 3.31 -1.02 -10.83
CA ASN A 59 3.03 0.38 -11.16
C ASN A 59 2.48 1.14 -9.95
N GLN A 60 1.59 0.52 -9.18
CA GLN A 60 1.05 1.08 -7.94
C GLN A 60 2.13 1.27 -6.87
N LEU A 61 3.11 0.37 -6.77
CA LEU A 61 4.23 0.52 -5.85
C LEU A 61 5.07 1.76 -6.18
N ALA A 62 5.36 1.99 -7.47
CA ALA A 62 6.07 3.19 -7.93
C ALA A 62 5.25 4.47 -7.70
N LEU A 63 3.92 4.41 -7.83
CA LEU A 63 3.02 5.53 -7.52
C LEU A 63 3.01 5.82 -6.02
N LEU A 64 2.79 4.81 -5.17
CA LEU A 64 2.80 4.93 -3.72
C LEU A 64 4.12 5.51 -3.21
N HIS A 65 5.24 5.08 -3.80
CA HIS A 65 6.55 5.64 -3.48
C HIS A 65 6.57 7.16 -3.65
N ARG A 66 6.20 7.66 -4.83
CA ARG A 66 6.17 9.09 -5.16
C ARG A 66 5.23 9.85 -4.24
N GLN A 67 4.01 9.34 -4.05
CA GLN A 67 3.00 9.98 -3.20
C GLN A 67 3.44 10.04 -1.73
N THR A 68 4.08 8.99 -1.24
CA THR A 68 4.59 8.96 0.13
C THR A 68 5.73 9.96 0.32
N THR A 69 6.65 10.05 -0.65
CA THR A 69 7.71 11.06 -0.62
C THR A 69 7.15 12.48 -0.61
N ILE A 70 6.14 12.77 -1.44
CA ILE A 70 5.47 14.09 -1.45
C ILE A 70 4.81 14.36 -0.09
N SER A 71 4.10 13.37 0.48
CA SER A 71 3.48 13.50 1.80
C SER A 71 4.47 13.80 2.92
N GLN A 72 5.72 13.35 2.79
CA GLN A 72 6.78 13.60 3.77
C GLN A 72 7.46 14.96 3.58
N LEU A 73 7.47 15.47 2.35
CA LEU A 73 7.97 16.81 2.04
C LEU A 73 6.98 17.90 2.48
N TYR A 74 5.68 17.61 2.36
CA TYR A 74 4.59 18.52 2.73
C TYR A 74 3.74 17.90 3.82
N THR A 75 4.19 18.07 5.06
CA THR A 75 3.48 17.57 6.24
C THR A 75 2.33 18.49 6.63
N PHE A 76 1.34 17.93 7.30
CA PHE A 76 0.16 18.63 7.81
C PHE A 76 0.01 18.38 9.31
N ASP A 77 -0.73 19.25 9.98
CA ASP A 77 -1.13 19.01 11.37
C ASP A 77 -1.94 17.72 11.50
N LYS A 78 -1.77 17.06 12.63
CA LYS A 78 -2.48 15.82 12.93
C LYS A 78 -3.97 16.04 13.04
N LEU A 79 -4.74 15.08 12.56
CA LEU A 79 -6.20 15.09 12.72
C LEU A 79 -6.60 14.77 14.16
N VAL A 80 -7.78 15.24 14.58
CA VAL A 80 -8.36 14.98 15.91
C VAL A 80 -8.56 13.49 16.23
N VAL A 81 -8.65 12.65 15.19
CA VAL A 81 -8.80 11.20 15.30
C VAL A 81 -7.47 10.47 15.53
N GLU A 82 -6.34 11.17 15.39
CA GLU A 82 -5.03 10.58 15.62
C GLU A 82 -4.72 10.48 17.11
N PRO A 83 -4.09 9.38 17.56
CA PRO A 83 -3.73 9.23 18.96
C PRO A 83 -2.74 10.33 19.38
N LEU A 84 -3.05 11.00 20.48
CA LEU A 84 -2.14 11.94 21.12
C LEU A 84 -0.86 11.20 21.50
N LYS A 85 0.30 11.83 21.25
CA LYS A 85 1.57 11.33 21.81
C LYS A 85 1.38 11.33 23.33
N ARG A 86 1.44 10.16 23.96
CA ARG A 86 1.42 10.07 25.43
C ARG A 86 2.57 10.93 25.93
N HIS A 87 2.28 11.90 26.81
CA HIS A 87 3.33 12.55 27.58
C HIS A 87 4.03 11.46 28.39
N GLN A 88 5.29 11.16 28.04
CA GLN A 88 6.16 10.32 28.86
C GLN A 88 6.70 11.17 30.00
#